data_AF-A0A5K1H1J2-F1
#
_entry.id   AF-A0A5K1H1J2-F1
#
_cell.length_a   1.000
_cell.length_b   1.000
_cell.length_c   1.000
_cell.angle_alpha   90.00
_cell.angle_beta   90.00
_cell.angle_gamma   90.00
#
_symmetry.space_group_name_H-M   'P 1'
#
loop_
_entity.id
_entity.type
_entity.pdbx_description
1 polymer ?
#
loop_
_entity_poly.entity_id
_entity_poly.type
_entity_poly.pdbx_seq_one_letter_code
_entity_poly.pdbx_strand_id
1 'polypeptide(L)' 'AEEKLRVIQERKRRQLRRMNERGSEAHKVERTRTLIRNLSTKIRIAIHFVDSVSTKINKLRDEELWPQIVELLQG' A
#
# COMPACT_ATOMS: atom_id res chain seq x y z
N ALA A 1 -6.95 5.73 6.66
CA ALA A 1 -6.06 6.45 5.72
C ALA A 1 -6.01 5.78 4.34
N GLU A 2 -5.93 4.45 4.28
CA GLU A 2 -5.97 3.65 3.04
C GLU A 2 -7.22 3.92 2.18
N GLU A 3 -8.40 3.98 2.79
CA GLU A 3 -9.66 4.21 2.07
C GLU A 3 -9.69 5.57 1.34
N LYS A 4 -9.10 6.61 1.94
CA LYS A 4 -8.95 7.93 1.28
C LYS A 4 -8.05 7.84 0.04
N LEU A 5 -7.00 7.02 0.09
CA LEU A 5 -6.12 6.76 -1.05
C LEU A 5 -6.84 5.99 -2.16
N ARG A 6 -7.66 4.99 -1.81
CA ARG A 6 -8.50 4.26 -2.77
C ARG A 6 -9.48 5.18 -3.49
N VAL A 7 -10.18 6.04 -2.75
CA VAL A 7 -11.13 7.01 -3.32
C VAL A 7 -10.45 8.00 -4.27
N ILE A 8 -9.25 8.50 -3.90
CA ILE A 8 -8.46 9.40 -4.77
C ILE A 8 -8.01 8.68 -6.04
N GLN A 9 -7.54 7.43 -5.92
CA GLN A 9 -7.12 6.62 -7.06
C GLN A 9 -8.29 6.39 -8.04
N GLU A 10 -9.46 6.07 -7.52
CA GLU A 10 -10.66 5.81 -8.33
C GLU A 10 -11.18 7.09 -9.01
N ARG A 11 -11.14 8.23 -8.32
CA ARG A 11 -11.42 9.54 -8.94
C ARG A 11 -10.46 9.84 -10.08
N LYS A 12 -9.15 9.62 -9.89
CA LYS A 12 -8.13 9.86 -10.92
C LYS A 12 -8.28 8.90 -12.11
N ARG A 13 -8.63 7.63 -11.90
CA ARG A 13 -8.95 6.68 -12.97
C ARG A 13 -10.13 7.14 -13.82
N ARG A 14 -11.23 7.56 -13.18
CA ARG A 14 -12.40 8.09 -13.89
C ARG A 14 -12.12 9.39 -14.64
N GLN A 15 -11.21 10.22 -14.13
CA GLN A 15 -10.77 11.41 -14.83
C GLN A 15 -9.93 11.07 -16.07
N LEU A 16 -9.04 10.08 -15.96
CA LEU A 16 -8.22 9.61 -17.09
C LEU A 16 -9.07 9.02 -18.21
N ARG A 17 -10.07 8.17 -17.90
CA ARG A 17 -10.99 7.63 -18.90
C ARG A 17 -11.68 8.73 -19.70
N ARG A 18 -12.22 9.74 -19.00
CA ARG A 18 -12.88 10.89 -19.63
C ARG A 18 -11.95 11.75 -20.50
N MET A 19 -10.66 11.85 -20.15
CA MET A 19 -9.68 12.53 -21.00
C MET A 19 -9.33 11.73 -22.26
N ASN A 20 -9.28 10.40 -22.13
CA ASN A 20 -9.00 9.49 -23.24
C ASN A 20 -10.16 9.45 -24.25
N GLU A 21 -11.40 9.46 -23.78
CA GLU A 21 -12.62 9.54 -24.59
C GLU A 21 -12.78 10.88 -25.33
N ARG A 22 -12.13 11.95 -24.84
CA ARG A 22 -12.23 13.31 -25.41
C ARG A 22 -11.06 13.70 -26.33
N GLY A 23 -10.18 12.76 -26.68
CA GLY A 23 -9.03 13.04 -27.56
C GLY A 23 -8.05 14.06 -26.97
N SER A 24 -7.88 14.07 -25.64
CA SER A 24 -6.97 15.00 -24.99
C SER A 24 -5.52 14.74 -25.41
N GLU A 25 -4.84 15.79 -25.89
CA GLU A 25 -3.39 15.95 -26.05
C GLU A 25 -2.56 14.85 -25.34
N ALA A 26 -1.87 14.01 -26.12
CA ALA A 26 -1.14 12.82 -25.63
C ALA A 26 -0.24 13.11 -24.41
N HIS A 27 0.31 14.33 -24.31
CA HIS A 27 1.12 14.77 -23.17
C HIS A 27 0.36 14.79 -21.83
N LYS A 28 -0.94 15.11 -21.81
CA LYS A 28 -1.77 15.13 -20.59
C LYS A 28 -2.10 13.72 -20.13
N VAL A 29 -2.34 12.81 -21.08
CA VAL A 29 -2.57 11.39 -20.83
C VAL A 29 -1.33 10.76 -20.20
N GLU A 30 -0.13 10.99 -20.77
CA GLU A 30 1.10 10.41 -20.24
C GLU A 30 1.46 10.98 -18.85
N ARG A 31 1.28 12.28 -18.62
CA ARG A 31 1.45 12.88 -17.27
C ARG A 31 0.55 12.20 -16.23
N THR A 32 -0.71 11.97 -16.58
CA THR A 32 -1.67 11.31 -15.69
C THR A 32 -1.29 9.85 -15.45
N ARG A 33 -0.78 9.16 -16.47
CA ARG A 33 -0.31 7.77 -16.38
C ARG A 33 0.88 7.64 -15.44
N THR A 34 1.86 8.54 -15.54
CA THR A 34 3.01 8.61 -14.63
C THR A 34 2.58 8.88 -13.19
N LEU A 35 1.64 9.81 -12.97
CA LEU A 35 1.07 10.06 -11.65
C LEU A 35 0.41 8.81 -11.05
N ILE A 36 -0.35 8.05 -11.83
CA ILE A 36 -0.99 6.80 -11.39
C ILE A 36 0.07 5.75 -11.04
N ARG A 37 1.11 5.59 -11.87
CA ARG A 37 2.22 4.66 -11.58
C ARG A 37 2.93 5.03 -10.27
N ASN A 38 3.26 6.30 -10.08
CA ASN A 38 3.91 6.78 -8.86
C ASN A 38 3.04 6.53 -7.62
N LEU A 39 1.74 6.78 -7.70
CA LEU A 39 0.81 6.49 -6.60
C LEU A 39 0.73 4.99 -6.31
N SER A 40 0.68 4.15 -7.35
CA SER A 40 0.62 2.69 -7.20
C SER A 40 1.88 2.15 -6.50
N THR A 41 3.05 2.67 -6.86
CA THR A 41 4.32 2.33 -6.19
C THR A 41 4.29 2.73 -4.71
N LYS A 42 3.81 3.94 -4.39
CA LYS A 42 3.70 4.40 -2.99
C LYS A 42 2.77 3.50 -2.16
N ILE A 43 1.63 3.10 -2.73
CA ILE A 43 0.69 2.18 -2.07
C ILE A 43 1.37 0.83 -1.80
N ARG A 44 2.07 0.27 -2.80
CA ARG A 44 2.76 -1.01 -2.65
C ARG A 44 3.84 -0.96 -1.55
N ILE A 45 4.61 0.12 -1.48
CA ILE A 45 5.61 0.32 -0.42
C ILE A 45 4.94 0.37 0.95
N ALA A 46 3.82 1.09 1.08
CA ALA A 46 3.10 1.18 2.35
C ALA A 46 2.57 -0.19 2.83
N ILE A 47 2.05 -1.01 1.91
CA ILE A 47 1.62 -2.39 2.21
C ILE A 47 2.80 -3.22 2.69
N HIS A 48 3.90 -3.24 1.94
CA HIS A 48 5.10 -3.99 2.34
C HIS A 48 5.67 -3.54 3.69
N PHE A 49 5.58 -2.25 4.01
CA PHE A 49 6.01 -1.74 5.31
C PHE A 49 5.14 -2.31 6.44
N VAL A 50 3.82 -2.31 6.29
CA VAL A 50 2.89 -2.91 7.26
C VAL A 50 3.15 -4.41 7.41
N ASP A 51 3.33 -5.14 6.31
CA ASP A 51 3.64 -6.58 6.34
C ASP A 51 4.97 -6.86 7.07
N SER A 52 5.99 -6.02 6.84
CA SER A 52 7.29 -6.15 7.52
C SER A 52 7.15 -5.91 9.03
N VAL A 53 6.39 -4.90 9.44
CA VAL A 53 6.10 -4.63 10.85
C VAL A 53 5.32 -5.79 11.48
N SER A 54 4.28 -6.29 10.81
CA SER A 54 3.50 -7.43 11.29
C SER A 54 4.35 -8.69 11.44
N THR A 55 5.24 -8.96 10.49
CA THR A 55 6.18 -10.08 10.56
C THR A 55 7.10 -9.95 11.76
N LYS A 56 7.66 -8.76 12.02
CA LYS A 56 8.51 -8.52 13.19
C LYS A 56 7.76 -8.71 14.51
N ILE A 57 6.52 -8.24 14.60
CA ILE A 57 5.67 -8.44 15.78
C ILE A 57 5.42 -9.93 16.02
N ASN A 58 5.06 -10.68 14.97
CA ASN A 58 4.80 -12.12 15.09
C ASN A 58 6.05 -12.87 15.54
N LYS A 59 7.22 -12.56 14.98
CA LYS A 59 8.49 -13.17 15.43
C LYS A 59 8.78 -12.88 16.89
N LEU A 60 8.71 -11.61 17.30
CA LEU A 60 8.93 -11.23 18.69
C LEU A 60 7.95 -11.96 19.62
N ARG A 61 6.67 -12.07 19.24
CA ARG A 61 5.65 -12.76 20.04
C ARG A 61 5.91 -14.25 20.15
N ASP A 62 6.10 -14.92 19.01
CA ASP A 62 6.04 -16.38 18.91
C ASP A 62 7.41 -17.05 19.12
N GLU A 63 8.49 -16.41 18.64
CA GLU A 63 9.84 -16.97 18.69
C GLU A 63 10.64 -16.47 19.90
N GLU A 64 10.31 -15.31 20.47
CA GLU A 64 11.08 -14.74 21.59
C GLU A 64 10.28 -14.72 22.90
N LEU A 65 9.10 -14.10 22.92
CA LEU A 65 8.32 -13.91 24.14
C LEU A 65 7.63 -15.20 24.59
N TRP A 66 7.07 -15.98 23.65
CA TRP A 66 6.37 -17.23 23.99
C TRP A 66 7.27 -18.26 24.68
N PRO A 67 8.51 -18.53 24.19
CA PRO A 67 9.43 -19.42 24.90
C PRO A 67 9.77 -18.95 26.33
N GLN A 68 9.97 -17.65 26.54
CA GLN A 68 10.22 -17.09 27.88
C GLN A 68 9.05 -17.32 28.83
N ILE A 69 7.81 -17.15 28.34
CA ILE A 69 6.61 -17.45 29.14
C ILE A 69 6.57 -18.93 29.51
N VAL A 70 6.87 -19.82 28.55
CA VAL A 70 6.89 -21.27 28.80
C VAL A 70 7.96 -21.64 29.83
N GLU A 71 9.16 -21.07 29.74
CA GLU A 71 10.25 -21.27 30.70
C GLU A 71 9.84 -20.84 32.11
N LEU A 72 9.23 -19.64 32.25
CA LEU A 72 8.73 -19.13 33.54
C LEU A 72 7.64 -20.01 34.16
N LEU A 73 6.85 -20.72 33.34
CA LEU A 73 5.83 -21.65 33.82
C LEU A 73 6.41 -23.01 34.22
N GLN A 74 7.53 -23.41 33.65
CA GLN A 74 8.17 -24.70 33.91
C GLN A 74 9.05 -24.69 35.17
N GLY A 75 9.41 -23.49 35.68
CA GLY A 75 10.13 -23.30 36.94
C GLY A 75 11.63 -23.22 36.78
#